data_AF-A0A443IMU6-F1
#
_entry.id   AF-A0A443IMU6-F1
#
_cell.length_a   1.000
_cell.length_b   1.000
_cell.length_c   1.000
_cell.angle_alpha   90.00
_cell.angle_beta   90.00
_cell.angle_gamma   90.00
#
_symmetry.space_group_name_H-M   'P 1'
#
loop_
_entity.id
_entity.type
_entity.pdbx_description
1 polymer ?
#
loop_
_entity_poly.entity_id
_entity_poly.type
_entity_poly.pdbx_seq_one_letter_code
_entity_poly.pdbx_strand_id
1 'polypeptide(L)' 'MRDCYIKTGEEKAKFIGVFQRSNVIDASPFVGGHPGGVIAYPVAVVEKENGQLVEYPVNNVSFKEVRNETEI' A
#
# COMPACT_ATOMS: atom_id res chain seq x y z
N MET A 1 -4.08 12.09 -10.87
CA MET A 1 -3.46 10.92 -10.20
C MET A 1 -2.02 10.80 -10.71
N ARG A 2 -1.09 10.39 -9.85
CA ARG A 2 0.36 10.35 -10.17
C ARG A 2 0.75 8.94 -10.60
N ASP A 3 1.54 8.81 -11.66
CA ASP A 3 2.07 7.50 -12.08
C ASP A 3 3.03 6.93 -11.03
N CYS A 4 2.87 5.64 -10.73
CA CYS A 4 3.73 4.88 -9.82
C CYS A 4 4.07 3.51 -10.39
N TYR A 5 4.99 2.82 -9.72
CA TYR A 5 5.44 1.48 -10.06
C TYR A 5 5.32 0.57 -8.85
N ILE A 6 4.80 -0.62 -9.08
CA ILE A 6 4.72 -1.69 -8.08
C ILE A 6 6.01 -2.51 -8.19
N LYS A 7 6.80 -2.56 -7.12
CA LYS A 7 8.08 -3.31 -7.10
C LYS A 7 7.89 -4.79 -7.40
N THR A 8 6.78 -5.36 -6.96
CA THR A 8 6.41 -6.76 -7.23
C THR A 8 5.90 -6.87 -8.66
N GLY A 9 6.79 -7.20 -9.61
CA GLY A 9 6.45 -7.39 -11.02
C GLY A 9 6.69 -6.18 -11.93
N GLU A 10 7.27 -5.09 -11.40
CA GLU A 10 7.57 -3.85 -12.14
C GLU A 10 6.38 -3.28 -12.93
N GLU A 11 5.17 -3.45 -12.40
CA GLU A 11 3.93 -3.05 -13.05
C GLU A 11 3.70 -1.54 -12.89
N LYS A 12 3.30 -0.86 -13.98
CA LYS A 12 2.91 0.55 -13.95
C LYS A 12 1.47 0.68 -13.44
N ALA A 13 1.22 1.64 -12.56
CA ALA A 13 -0.10 1.91 -12.00
C ALA A 13 -0.30 3.41 -11.74
N LYS A 14 -1.53 3.81 -11.43
CA LYS A 14 -1.85 5.17 -10.96
C LYS A 14 -2.01 5.15 -9.45
N PHE A 15 -1.23 5.99 -8.77
CA PHE A 15 -1.33 6.16 -7.34
C PHE A 15 -2.56 6.99 -6.96
N ILE A 16 -3.37 6.44 -6.05
CA ILE A 16 -4.57 7.10 -5.52
C ILE A 16 -4.26 7.75 -4.17
N GLY A 17 -3.68 7.01 -3.24
CA GLY A 17 -3.40 7.52 -1.90
C GLY A 17 -2.87 6.46 -0.93
N VAL A 18 -2.49 6.92 0.27
CA VAL A 18 -2.17 6.06 1.41
C VAL A 18 -3.37 6.04 2.36
N PHE A 19 -3.78 4.84 2.76
CA PHE A 19 -4.90 4.59 3.65
C PHE A 19 -4.44 3.69 4.81
N GLN A 20 -5.21 3.68 5.89
CA GLN A 20 -4.97 2.75 7.00
C GLN A 20 -5.80 1.48 6.78
N ARG A 21 -5.13 0.33 6.70
CA ARG A 21 -5.80 -0.98 6.83
C ARG A 21 -5.79 -1.39 8.30
N SER A 22 -6.96 -1.66 8.86
CA SER A 22 -7.11 -2.16 10.23
C SER A 22 -7.79 -3.52 10.20
N ASN A 23 -7.15 -4.53 10.79
CA ASN A 23 -7.76 -5.83 11.02
C ASN A 23 -7.95 -6.02 12.53
N VAL A 24 -9.17 -6.34 12.93
CA VAL A 24 -9.48 -6.75 14.30
C VAL A 24 -8.95 -8.16 14.50
N ILE A 25 -8.22 -8.37 15.59
CA ILE A 25 -7.79 -9.69 16.04
C ILE A 25 -8.63 -10.06 17.24
N ASP A 26 -9.38 -11.14 17.10
CA ASP A 26 -10.22 -11.65 18.16
C ASP A 26 -9.38 -12.14 19.35
N ALA A 27 -9.95 -11.97 20.54
CA ALA A 27 -9.34 -12.50 21.75
C ALA A 27 -9.28 -14.02 21.69
N SER A 28 -8.22 -14.60 22.24
CA SER A 28 -8.18 -16.06 22.41
C SER A 28 -9.26 -16.49 23.41
N PRO A 29 -10.09 -17.50 23.10
CA PRO A 29 -11.18 -17.94 23.96
C PRO A 29 -10.72 -18.69 25.23
N PHE A 30 -9.43 -18.97 25.37
CA PHE A 30 -8.88 -19.65 26.55
C PHE A 30 -8.72 -18.70 27.75
N VAL A 31 -8.98 -19.21 28.96
CA VAL A 31 -8.69 -18.50 30.21
C VAL A 31 -7.19 -18.20 30.29
N GLY A 32 -6.85 -16.91 30.34
CA GLY A 32 -5.45 -16.43 30.26
C GLY A 32 -4.93 -16.19 28.82
N GLY A 33 -5.81 -16.25 27.82
CA GLY A 33 -5.47 -16.03 26.42
C GLY A 33 -5.11 -14.57 26.08
N HIS A 34 -4.51 -14.39 24.90
CA HIS A 34 -4.11 -13.06 24.41
C HIS A 34 -5.34 -12.15 24.27
N PRO A 35 -5.32 -10.93 24.84
CA PRO A 35 -6.40 -9.98 24.65
C PRO A 35 -6.51 -9.65 23.16
N GLY A 36 -7.75 -9.55 22.69
CA GLY A 36 -8.02 -9.08 21.33
C GLY A 36 -7.45 -7.68 21.13
N GLY A 37 -7.27 -7.29 19.86
CA GLY A 37 -6.66 -6.01 19.53
C GLY A 37 -6.92 -5.61 18.09
N VAL A 38 -6.24 -4.56 17.66
CA VAL A 38 -6.28 -4.11 16.27
C VAL A 38 -4.86 -4.03 15.74
N ILE A 39 -4.59 -4.72 14.63
CA ILE A 39 -3.40 -4.45 13.83
C ILE A 39 -3.78 -3.43 12.77
N ALA A 40 -3.20 -2.23 12.86
CA ALA A 40 -3.34 -1.17 11.89
C ALA A 40 -2.00 -0.89 11.20
N TYR A 41 -2.00 -0.81 9.87
CA TYR A 41 -0.82 -0.44 9.10
C TYR A 41 -1.20 0.35 7.85
N PRO A 42 -0.31 1.24 7.36
CA PRO A 42 -0.57 1.99 6.15
C PRO A 42 -0.44 1.10 4.91
N VAL A 43 -1.35 1.29 3.95
CA VAL A 43 -1.34 0.67 2.63
C VAL A 43 -1.48 1.74 1.57
N ALA A 44 -0.80 1.56 0.43
CA ALA A 44 -1.00 2.37 -0.75
C ALA A 44 -2.08 1.74 -1.62
N VAL A 45 -3.07 2.52 -2.04
CA VAL A 45 -4.06 2.09 -3.03
C VAL A 45 -3.65 2.63 -4.40
N VAL A 46 -3.63 1.72 -5.38
CA VAL A 46 -3.25 2.00 -6.76
C VAL A 46 -4.33 1.47 -7.71
N GLU A 47 -4.49 2.13 -8.85
CA GLU A 47 -5.30 1.67 -9.97
C GLU A 47 -4.37 1.06 -11.04
N LYS A 48 -4.57 -0.22 -11.34
CA LYS A 48 -3.87 -0.94 -12.40
C LYS A 48 -4.39 -0.54 -13.79
N GLU A 49 -3.65 -0.85 -14.83
CA GLU A 49 -4.04 -0.51 -16.22
C GLU A 49 -5.38 -1.14 -16.65
N ASN A 50 -5.74 -2.28 -16.05
CA ASN A 50 -7.03 -2.94 -16.26
C ASN A 50 -8.20 -2.30 -15.47
N GLY A 51 -7.98 -1.18 -14.78
CA GLY A 51 -8.97 -0.48 -13.95
C GLY A 51 -9.19 -1.08 -12.57
N GLN A 52 -8.45 -2.13 -12.19
CA GLN A 52 -8.58 -2.75 -10.87
C GLN A 52 -7.90 -1.90 -9.79
N LEU A 53 -8.62 -1.69 -8.69
CA LEU A 53 -8.07 -1.09 -7.47
C LEU A 53 -7.45 -2.17 -6.59
N VAL A 54 -6.18 -1.99 -6.25
CA VAL A 54 -5.42 -2.95 -5.45
C VAL A 54 -4.64 -2.23 -4.36
N GLU A 55 -4.55 -2.86 -3.19
CA GLU A 55 -3.74 -2.41 -2.07
C GLU A 55 -2.36 -3.07 -2.08
N TYR A 56 -1.33 -2.26 -1.84
CA TYR A 56 0.04 -2.72 -1.65
C TYR A 56 0.63 -2.12 -0.37
N PRO A 57 1.57 -2.82 0.30
CA PRO A 57 2.39 -2.19 1.33
C PRO A 57 3.04 -0.92 0.76
N VAL A 58 3.10 0.16 1.54
CA VAL A 58 3.65 1.45 1.07
C VAL A 58 5.06 1.28 0.51
N ASN A 59 5.88 0.41 1.14
CA ASN A 59 7.25 0.13 0.72
C ASN A 59 7.37 -0.58 -0.64
N ASN A 60 6.27 -1.11 -1.18
CA ASN A 60 6.20 -1.78 -2.48
C ASN A 60 5.79 -0.84 -3.62
N VAL A 61 5.45 0.41 -3.32
CA VAL A 61 5.10 1.41 -4.33
C VAL A 61 6.24 2.43 -4.43
N SER A 62 6.70 2.70 -5.65
CA SER A 62 7.70 3.74 -5.92
C SER A 62 7.23 4.72 -6.98
N PHE A 63 7.70 5.95 -6.88
CA PHE A 63 7.57 6.94 -7.94
C PHE A 63 8.92 7.02 -8.64
N LYS A 64 8.95 6.96 -9.99
CA LYS A 64 10.19 7.32 -10.70
C LYS A 64 10.48 8.79 -10.41
N GLU A 65 11.71 9.09 -10.00
CA GLU A 65 12.19 10.47 -9.96
C GLU A 65 12.20 11.00 -11.40
N VAL A 66 11.54 12.14 -11.62
CA VAL A 66 11.79 12.93 -12.82
C VAL A 66 13.15 13.57 -12.59
N ARG A 67 14.21 13.00 -13.17
CA ARG A 67 15.46 13.74 -13.34
C ARG A 67 15.14 14.88 -14.30
N ASN A 68 15.04 16.10 -13.79
CA ASN A 68 15.12 17.27 -14.66
C ASN A 68 16.56 17.34 -15.15
N GLU A 69 16.82 16.73 -16.30
CA GLU A 69 18.03 17.03 -17.05
C GLU A 69 17.85 18.39 -17.72
N THR A 70 18.83 19.26 -17.51
CA THR A 70 19.15 20.51 -18.22
C THR A 70 18.62 21.82 -17.60
N GLU A 71 19.49 22.48 -16.83
CA GLU A 71 19.82 23.88 -17.14
C GLU A 71 21.35 23.96 -17.32
N ILE A 72 21.73 24.59 -18.43
CA ILE A 72 23.07 24.70 -19.03
C ILE A 72 23.96 25.61 -18.18
#